data_AF-A0A9K3LSQ1-F1
#
_entry.id   AF-A0A9K3LSQ1-F1
#
_cell.length_a   1.000
_cell.length_b   1.000
_cell.length_c   1.000
_cell.angle_alpha   90.00
_cell.angle_beta   90.00
_cell.angle_gamma   90.00
#
_symmetry.space_group_name_H-M   'P 1'
#
loop_
_entity.id
_entity.type
_entity.pdbx_description
1 polymer ?
#
loop_
_entity_poly.entity_id
_entity_poly.type
_entity_poly.pdbx_seq_one_letter_code
_entity_poly.pdbx_strand_id
1 'polypeptide(L)'
;MNKVTLIGLFLFLAKTKIVETLSTTPKQKHASSSSSSSSSSSKALQSRRQVIVDSTWAAIFGSATGVVVAASSSSSSCFGVGLGPSPANALEDVDNFLKTGMVAQPMGVSGQAGKSKPETGVVLREGSEVSRDSRSGDVLAEILVKGNGNVVVPIVASFSSPWPLATGTVYDVECRDAQSGDGAFLAVSPDVGGKPLSDIQDSFFVKALFGPTGRFSFYGQPTDIKVKKSSMSPDNKYKLLDVTFSTLSQATQSELPRIARIIATVPNGSDQAVMLVGSASATRWKKGADKAIASTIDSFRAVTAPQTGLKIRAQEKTY
;
A
#
# COMPACT_ATOMS: atom_id res chain seq x y z
N MET A 1 7.64 -63.43 -44.08
CA MET A 1 8.87 -64.27 -44.12
C MET A 1 10.08 -63.37 -43.87
N ASN A 2 11.20 -63.95 -43.41
CA ASN A 2 12.61 -63.49 -43.41
C ASN A 2 12.98 -62.20 -44.19
N LYS A 3 13.97 -61.37 -43.79
CA LYS A 3 14.93 -61.32 -42.65
C LYS A 3 15.76 -60.00 -42.75
N VAL A 4 16.35 -59.52 -41.64
CA VAL A 4 17.70 -58.87 -41.53
C VAL A 4 17.97 -57.59 -42.37
N THR A 5 18.43 -56.43 -41.86
CA THR A 5 19.05 -56.07 -40.55
C THR A 5 18.38 -54.82 -39.92
N LEU A 6 18.96 -53.72 -39.38
CA LEU A 6 20.34 -53.21 -39.20
C LEU A 6 20.53 -52.44 -37.86
N ILE A 7 21.75 -51.97 -37.63
CA ILE A 7 22.36 -51.43 -36.41
C ILE A 7 22.13 -49.91 -36.24
N GLY A 8 21.95 -49.44 -35.00
CA GLY A 8 21.86 -48.02 -34.65
C GLY A 8 21.98 -47.69 -33.16
N LEU A 9 22.77 -48.47 -32.40
CA LEU A 9 22.90 -48.31 -30.94
C LEU A 9 23.99 -47.29 -30.59
N PHE A 10 23.63 -46.23 -29.84
CA PHE A 10 24.61 -45.38 -29.17
C PHE A 10 24.41 -45.39 -27.65
N LEU A 11 25.41 -45.90 -26.95
CA LEU A 11 25.47 -45.98 -25.50
C LEU A 11 26.14 -44.71 -24.97
N PHE A 12 25.65 -44.13 -23.87
CA PHE A 12 26.44 -43.16 -23.10
C PHE A 12 26.45 -43.53 -21.62
N LEU A 13 27.65 -43.56 -21.04
CA LEU A 13 27.89 -44.16 -19.73
C LEU A 13 27.57 -43.20 -18.59
N ALA A 14 26.87 -43.69 -17.57
CA ALA A 14 26.86 -43.05 -16.27
C ALA A 14 28.23 -43.17 -15.60
N LYS A 15 28.65 -42.12 -14.87
CA LYS A 15 29.72 -42.20 -13.87
C LYS A 15 29.24 -41.60 -12.55
N THR A 16 28.75 -42.46 -11.68
CA THR A 16 28.67 -42.20 -10.24
C THR A 16 30.05 -41.89 -9.68
N LYS A 17 30.13 -41.01 -8.68
CA LYS A 17 31.31 -40.85 -7.84
C LYS A 17 30.88 -40.75 -6.39
N ILE A 18 31.06 -41.84 -5.66
CA ILE A 18 30.81 -41.93 -4.22
C ILE A 18 31.98 -41.27 -3.49
N VAL A 19 31.68 -40.50 -2.43
CA VAL A 19 32.68 -40.00 -1.48
C VAL A 19 32.11 -40.15 -0.06
N GLU A 20 32.45 -41.26 0.58
CA GLU A 20 32.47 -41.39 2.03
C GLU A 20 33.92 -41.58 2.46
N THR A 21 34.33 -40.98 3.57
CA THR A 21 35.53 -41.38 4.32
C THR A 21 35.34 -40.99 5.78
N LEU A 22 35.80 -41.86 6.69
CA LEU A 22 35.36 -41.86 8.09
C LEU A 22 36.03 -40.83 8.99
N SER A 23 35.42 -40.66 10.16
CA SER A 23 35.93 -39.95 11.33
C SER A 23 37.27 -40.50 11.85
N THR A 24 38.02 -39.64 12.54
CA THR A 24 38.98 -40.10 13.56
C THR A 24 39.16 -39.02 14.62
N THR A 25 39.14 -39.39 15.90
CA THR A 25 39.32 -38.47 17.04
C THR A 25 40.44 -38.97 17.94
N PRO A 26 41.39 -38.10 18.36
CA PRO A 26 42.24 -38.37 19.51
C PRO A 26 41.99 -37.40 20.70
N LYS A 27 42.49 -37.78 21.87
CA LYS A 27 42.20 -37.15 23.18
C LYS A 27 43.13 -35.98 23.55
N GLN A 28 42.56 -35.05 24.32
CA GLN A 28 43.10 -34.34 25.51
C GLN A 28 44.57 -33.87 25.56
N LYS A 29 44.75 -32.63 26.03
CA LYS A 29 45.51 -32.37 27.27
C LYS A 29 45.07 -31.08 27.98
N HIS A 30 45.21 -31.04 29.30
CA HIS A 30 45.00 -29.85 30.14
C HIS A 30 46.31 -29.05 30.27
N ALA A 31 46.19 -27.72 30.41
CA ALA A 31 47.12 -26.87 31.17
C ALA A 31 46.40 -25.55 31.55
N SER A 32 46.74 -24.95 32.69
CA SER A 32 46.08 -23.74 33.21
C SER A 32 47.02 -22.88 34.06
N SER A 33 47.35 -21.68 33.57
CA SER A 33 48.00 -20.56 34.29
C SER A 33 48.00 -19.33 33.37
N SER A 34 47.44 -18.15 33.66
CA SER A 34 47.47 -17.25 34.84
C SER A 34 48.70 -16.33 34.90
N SER A 35 48.45 -15.02 35.04
CA SER A 35 49.37 -13.93 35.48
C SER A 35 50.64 -13.62 34.65
N SER A 36 51.16 -12.38 34.57
CA SER A 36 50.63 -11.03 34.90
C SER A 36 51.60 -9.92 34.41
N SER A 37 51.22 -8.64 34.58
CA SER A 37 52.09 -7.46 34.87
C SER A 37 53.24 -7.12 33.88
N SER A 38 53.09 -6.06 33.07
CA SER A 38 53.62 -4.68 33.31
C SER A 38 55.01 -4.47 32.65
N SER A 39 55.61 -3.27 32.45
CA SER A 39 55.25 -1.85 32.65
C SER A 39 56.19 -0.98 31.74
N SER A 40 56.02 0.30 31.41
CA SER A 40 54.89 1.27 31.41
C SER A 40 55.40 2.62 30.82
N SER A 41 54.80 3.78 31.19
CA SER A 41 55.23 5.18 30.94
C SER A 41 55.01 5.79 29.52
N SER A 42 54.76 7.10 29.34
CA SER A 42 54.11 8.09 30.24
C SER A 42 53.75 9.43 29.55
N LYS A 43 52.58 10.01 29.90
CA LYS A 43 52.20 11.46 29.81
C LYS A 43 52.03 12.02 28.36
N ALA A 44 51.35 13.14 28.10
CA ALA A 44 50.76 14.19 28.96
C ALA A 44 49.37 14.65 28.44
N LEU A 45 48.35 14.83 29.29
CA LEU A 45 47.78 16.12 29.78
C LEU A 45 47.12 17.06 28.76
N GLN A 46 45.80 17.24 28.88
CA GLN A 46 44.96 18.48 28.82
C GLN A 46 43.53 18.13 28.32
N SER A 47 42.44 18.83 28.66
CA SER A 47 42.10 19.57 29.90
C SER A 47 40.56 19.71 30.03
N ARG A 48 40.07 20.08 31.22
CA ARG A 48 38.63 20.18 31.57
C ARG A 48 37.87 21.23 30.74
N ARG A 49 36.61 20.92 30.38
CA ARG A 49 35.41 21.56 30.99
C ARG A 49 34.10 20.85 30.59
N GLN A 50 33.23 20.63 31.57
CA GLN A 50 31.78 20.45 31.33
C GLN A 50 31.12 21.84 31.24
N VAL A 51 30.01 21.92 30.51
CA VAL A 51 28.86 22.78 30.87
C VAL A 51 27.58 22.01 30.52
N ILE A 52 26.61 21.98 31.44
CA ILE A 52 25.22 21.60 31.20
C ILE A 52 24.41 22.89 31.31
N VAL A 53 23.51 23.16 30.36
CA VAL A 53 22.43 24.15 30.51
C VAL A 53 21.18 23.62 29.80
N ASP A 54 20.14 23.31 30.57
CA ASP A 54 18.77 23.26 30.07
C ASP A 54 18.24 24.69 29.88
N SER A 55 17.45 24.94 28.83
CA SER A 55 16.86 26.27 28.58
C SER A 55 15.36 26.20 28.34
N THR A 56 14.62 25.74 29.35
CA THR A 56 13.17 25.98 29.46
C THR A 56 12.91 27.48 29.57
N TRP A 57 12.00 28.03 28.76
CA TRP A 57 11.54 29.42 28.91
C TRP A 57 10.03 29.49 28.94
N ALA A 58 9.50 30.13 30.00
CA ALA A 58 8.07 30.35 30.17
C ALA A 58 7.78 31.77 30.70
N ALA A 59 7.15 32.57 29.82
CA ALA A 59 6.11 33.55 30.14
C ALA A 59 6.44 34.92 30.80
N ILE A 60 5.33 35.68 30.86
CA ILE A 60 4.90 36.84 31.67
C ILE A 60 5.22 38.30 31.26
N PHE A 61 4.14 39.11 31.25
CA PHE A 61 3.99 40.59 31.15
C PHE A 61 4.34 41.24 29.79
N GLY A 62 3.59 42.18 29.20
CA GLY A 62 2.31 42.85 29.54
C GLY A 62 1.80 43.69 28.33
N SER A 63 0.80 44.59 28.39
CA SER A 63 -0.11 44.97 29.48
C SER A 63 -1.30 45.87 28.98
N ALA A 64 -2.54 45.42 29.24
CA ALA A 64 -3.70 46.23 29.71
C ALA A 64 -4.21 47.50 28.98
N THR A 65 -5.41 47.41 28.35
CA THR A 65 -6.56 48.36 28.35
C THR A 65 -7.67 47.81 27.43
N GLY A 66 -8.98 47.98 27.65
CA GLY A 66 -9.68 48.45 28.85
C GLY A 66 -10.92 49.32 28.59
N VAL A 67 -12.10 48.72 28.33
CA VAL A 67 -13.42 49.39 28.47
C VAL A 67 -14.45 48.37 28.99
N VAL A 68 -15.34 48.80 29.88
CA VAL A 68 -16.51 48.04 30.36
C VAL A 68 -17.76 48.88 30.13
N VAL A 69 -18.82 48.27 29.60
CA VAL A 69 -20.18 48.79 29.71
C VAL A 69 -21.10 47.63 30.09
N ALA A 70 -21.84 47.80 31.19
CA ALA A 70 -22.89 46.90 31.61
C ALA A 70 -24.22 47.66 31.63
N ALA A 71 -25.29 47.01 31.17
CA ALA A 71 -26.66 47.45 31.36
C ALA A 71 -27.50 46.23 31.73
N SER A 72 -28.38 46.39 32.71
CA SER A 72 -29.13 45.31 33.35
C SER A 72 -30.64 45.61 33.37
N SER A 73 -31.42 44.63 33.85
CA SER A 73 -32.87 44.71 34.12
C SER A 73 -33.79 44.66 32.88
N SER A 74 -35.06 44.23 32.96
CA SER A 74 -35.74 43.32 33.90
C SER A 74 -37.18 43.08 33.40
N SER A 75 -37.78 41.91 33.70
CA SER A 75 -39.25 41.67 33.71
C SER A 75 -40.01 41.90 32.39
N SER A 76 -41.29 41.54 32.22
CA SER A 76 -42.10 40.38 32.70
C SER A 76 -43.42 40.35 31.89
N SER A 77 -44.07 39.19 31.79
CA SER A 77 -45.44 39.02 31.24
C SER A 77 -45.58 39.30 29.72
N CYS A 78 -46.68 38.97 29.02
CA CYS A 78 -47.96 38.35 29.42
C CYS A 78 -48.51 37.41 28.31
N PHE A 79 -49.69 36.81 28.56
CA PHE A 79 -50.37 35.86 27.66
C PHE A 79 -50.77 36.44 26.30
N GLY A 80 -50.76 35.58 25.26
CA GLY A 80 -51.40 35.84 23.97
C GLY A 80 -51.81 34.54 23.27
N VAL A 81 -53.12 34.31 23.10
CA VAL A 81 -53.68 33.15 22.37
C VAL A 81 -54.14 33.61 20.99
N GLY A 82 -53.70 32.98 19.90
CA GLY A 82 -54.01 33.46 18.55
C GLY A 82 -53.65 32.53 17.39
N LEU A 83 -54.57 31.62 17.07
CA LEU A 83 -54.99 31.17 15.73
C LEU A 83 -54.02 31.28 14.52
N GLY A 84 -53.71 30.12 13.93
CA GLY A 84 -53.70 29.93 12.46
C GLY A 84 -52.37 30.05 11.70
N PRO A 85 -52.06 29.13 10.77
CA PRO A 85 -50.91 29.27 9.88
C PRO A 85 -51.24 30.17 8.66
N SER A 86 -50.29 31.01 8.25
CA SER A 86 -50.36 31.76 6.99
C SER A 86 -49.01 31.73 6.26
N PRO A 87 -48.94 31.36 4.97
CA PRO A 87 -47.68 31.11 4.27
C PRO A 87 -47.07 32.39 3.69
N ALA A 88 -46.29 33.12 4.51
CA ALA A 88 -45.63 34.37 4.08
C ALA A 88 -44.10 34.42 4.31
N ASN A 89 -43.55 33.63 5.24
CA ASN A 89 -42.18 33.82 5.74
C ASN A 89 -41.13 32.96 5.01
N ALA A 90 -41.08 33.05 3.68
CA ALA A 90 -40.15 32.29 2.84
C ALA A 90 -38.89 33.08 2.38
N LEU A 91 -38.68 34.29 2.93
CA LEU A 91 -37.66 35.23 2.42
C LEU A 91 -36.62 35.70 3.45
N GLU A 92 -36.82 35.49 4.76
CA GLU A 92 -35.96 36.11 5.79
C GLU A 92 -34.73 35.29 6.22
N ASP A 93 -34.62 34.01 5.84
CA ASP A 93 -33.48 33.16 6.24
C ASP A 93 -32.26 33.25 5.28
N VAL A 94 -32.36 34.05 4.21
CA VAL A 94 -31.24 34.30 3.27
C VAL A 94 -30.10 35.05 3.95
N ASP A 95 -30.40 36.07 4.75
CA ASP A 95 -29.39 36.83 5.50
C ASP A 95 -28.73 36.00 6.60
N ASN A 96 -29.44 35.02 7.15
CA ASN A 96 -28.92 34.07 8.14
C ASN A 96 -27.97 33.07 7.47
N PHE A 97 -28.34 32.54 6.30
CA PHE A 97 -27.49 31.69 5.47
C PHE A 97 -26.19 32.41 5.05
N LEU A 98 -26.28 33.70 4.70
CA LEU A 98 -25.11 34.53 4.38
C LEU A 98 -24.24 34.84 5.61
N LYS A 99 -24.83 35.12 6.78
CA LYS A 99 -24.09 35.46 8.02
C LYS A 99 -23.48 34.25 8.74
N THR A 100 -24.11 33.08 8.68
CA THR A 100 -23.61 31.86 9.33
C THR A 100 -22.37 31.26 8.66
N GLY A 101 -21.99 31.75 7.49
CA GLY A 101 -20.63 31.56 6.96
C GLY A 101 -20.30 30.11 6.62
N MET A 102 -21.27 29.32 6.16
CA MET A 102 -21.05 27.97 5.61
C MET A 102 -20.32 27.98 4.25
N VAL A 103 -19.18 28.67 4.19
CA VAL A 103 -18.16 28.51 3.14
C VAL A 103 -17.38 27.22 3.41
N ALA A 104 -18.11 26.10 3.48
CA ALA A 104 -17.58 24.75 3.51
C ALA A 104 -17.04 24.38 2.11
N GLN A 105 -15.96 25.07 1.71
CA GLN A 105 -15.21 24.90 0.46
C GLN A 105 -16.12 24.83 -0.80
N PRO A 106 -16.35 25.94 -1.53
CA PRO A 106 -17.10 25.95 -2.80
C PRO A 106 -16.30 25.33 -3.96
N MET A 107 -15.80 24.11 -3.76
CA MET A 107 -15.55 23.16 -4.84
C MET A 107 -16.91 22.85 -5.47
N GLY A 108 -17.23 23.55 -6.57
CA GLY A 108 -18.50 23.41 -7.27
C GLY A 108 -18.83 21.96 -7.61
N VAL A 109 -20.11 21.65 -7.86
CA VAL A 109 -20.64 20.27 -7.91
C VAL A 109 -19.88 19.34 -8.88
N SER A 110 -19.29 19.90 -9.94
CA SER A 110 -18.38 19.21 -10.89
C SER A 110 -17.09 18.64 -10.26
N GLY A 111 -16.64 19.15 -9.12
CA GLY A 111 -15.41 18.74 -8.42
C GLY A 111 -15.47 17.39 -7.71
N GLN A 112 -16.69 16.85 -7.50
CA GLN A 112 -16.90 15.48 -7.02
C GLN A 112 -17.75 14.65 -8.00
N ALA A 113 -18.84 15.20 -8.56
CA ALA A 113 -19.84 14.43 -9.31
C ALA A 113 -19.42 13.92 -10.71
N GLY A 114 -18.14 14.07 -11.09
CA GLY A 114 -17.61 13.64 -12.39
C GLY A 114 -16.32 12.80 -12.33
N LYS A 115 -15.87 12.38 -11.14
CA LYS A 115 -14.65 11.56 -10.99
C LYS A 115 -14.99 10.08 -11.16
N SER A 116 -14.54 9.49 -12.27
CA SER A 116 -14.61 8.04 -12.49
C SER A 116 -13.89 7.27 -11.38
N LYS A 117 -14.41 6.09 -11.04
CA LYS A 117 -13.71 5.15 -10.15
C LYS A 117 -12.38 4.76 -10.80
N PRO A 118 -11.27 4.71 -10.04
CA PRO A 118 -10.01 4.21 -10.56
C PRO A 118 -10.11 2.75 -11.00
N GLU A 119 -9.59 2.44 -12.18
CA GLU A 119 -9.55 1.10 -12.74
C GLU A 119 -8.35 0.33 -12.16
N THR A 120 -8.61 -0.50 -11.16
CA THR A 120 -7.62 -1.44 -10.61
C THR A 120 -7.49 -2.73 -11.44
N GLY A 121 -8.47 -3.01 -12.31
CA GLY A 121 -8.65 -4.31 -12.95
C GLY A 121 -9.20 -5.40 -12.03
N VAL A 122 -9.43 -5.14 -10.74
CA VAL A 122 -9.88 -6.15 -9.77
C VAL A 122 -11.38 -6.39 -9.88
N VAL A 123 -11.72 -7.56 -10.43
CA VAL A 123 -13.08 -8.13 -10.40
C VAL A 123 -13.13 -9.14 -9.25
N LEU A 124 -14.06 -8.96 -8.31
CA LEU A 124 -14.29 -9.92 -7.23
C LEU A 124 -15.23 -11.05 -7.70
N ARG A 125 -15.12 -12.22 -7.08
CA ARG A 125 -16.04 -13.35 -7.32
C ARG A 125 -17.38 -13.12 -6.61
N GLU A 126 -18.49 -13.45 -7.28
CA GLU A 126 -19.84 -13.47 -6.65
C GLU A 126 -19.82 -14.39 -5.42
N GLY A 127 -20.23 -13.86 -4.26
CA GLY A 127 -20.19 -14.57 -2.98
C GLY A 127 -18.85 -14.55 -2.24
N SER A 128 -17.80 -13.91 -2.78
CA SER A 128 -16.57 -13.62 -2.03
C SER A 128 -16.53 -12.14 -1.64
N GLU A 129 -16.44 -11.87 -0.34
CA GLU A 129 -16.10 -10.54 0.17
C GLU A 129 -14.61 -10.43 0.47
N VAL A 130 -14.11 -9.20 0.60
CA VAL A 130 -12.71 -8.94 0.97
C VAL A 130 -12.57 -9.07 2.48
N SER A 131 -12.03 -10.19 2.95
CA SER A 131 -11.84 -10.44 4.37
C SER A 131 -10.52 -9.86 4.84
N ARG A 132 -10.49 -9.32 6.07
CA ARG A 132 -9.25 -8.97 6.78
C ARG A 132 -9.36 -9.40 8.24
N ASP A 133 -8.42 -10.20 8.73
CA ASP A 133 -8.32 -10.43 10.17
C ASP A 133 -7.82 -9.16 10.87
N SER A 134 -8.58 -8.71 11.86
CA SER A 134 -8.22 -7.63 12.78
C SER A 134 -6.95 -7.92 13.60
N ARG A 135 -6.62 -9.20 13.86
CA ARG A 135 -5.53 -9.61 14.75
C ARG A 135 -4.21 -9.85 14.03
N SER A 136 -4.18 -10.66 12.97
CA SER A 136 -2.95 -10.85 12.17
C SER A 136 -2.70 -9.72 11.18
N GLY A 137 -3.76 -9.03 10.72
CA GLY A 137 -3.70 -8.05 9.65
C GLY A 137 -3.75 -8.67 8.24
N ASP A 138 -3.92 -9.99 8.13
CA ASP A 138 -3.97 -10.70 6.86
C ASP A 138 -5.27 -10.39 6.10
N VAL A 139 -5.13 -10.11 4.81
CA VAL A 139 -6.18 -9.79 3.85
C VAL A 139 -6.32 -10.95 2.87
N LEU A 140 -7.56 -11.35 2.60
CA LEU A 140 -7.92 -12.41 1.66
C LEU A 140 -9.00 -11.90 0.69
N ALA A 141 -8.80 -12.13 -0.61
CA ALA A 141 -9.79 -11.83 -1.64
C ALA A 141 -9.75 -12.88 -2.76
N GLU A 142 -10.91 -13.39 -3.18
CA GLU A 142 -11.02 -14.13 -4.44
C GLU A 142 -11.28 -13.15 -5.60
N ILE A 143 -10.27 -13.02 -6.46
CA ILE A 143 -10.32 -12.20 -7.67
C ILE A 143 -10.52 -13.08 -8.90
N LEU A 144 -11.15 -12.53 -9.92
CA LEU A 144 -11.33 -13.15 -11.22
C LEU A 144 -10.40 -12.49 -12.24
N VAL A 145 -9.68 -13.32 -12.98
CA VAL A 145 -8.81 -12.89 -14.09
C VAL A 145 -9.15 -13.65 -15.36
N LYS A 146 -8.71 -13.13 -16.50
CA LYS A 146 -8.72 -13.83 -17.77
C LYS A 146 -7.59 -14.85 -17.83
N GLY A 147 -7.90 -15.99 -18.41
CA GLY A 147 -6.97 -17.01 -18.87
C GLY A 147 -7.30 -17.44 -20.30
N ASN A 148 -6.50 -18.37 -20.78
CA ASN A 148 -6.40 -18.69 -22.21
C ASN A 148 -7.78 -19.08 -22.79
N GLY A 149 -8.11 -18.53 -23.97
CA GLY A 149 -9.40 -18.73 -24.62
C GLY A 149 -10.57 -17.95 -24.01
N ASN A 150 -10.31 -16.85 -23.28
CA ASN A 150 -11.30 -16.08 -22.49
C ASN A 150 -11.94 -16.87 -21.34
N VAL A 151 -11.31 -17.95 -20.87
CA VAL A 151 -11.74 -18.66 -19.66
C VAL A 151 -11.48 -17.78 -18.44
N VAL A 152 -12.47 -17.63 -17.56
CA VAL A 152 -12.31 -16.87 -16.31
C VAL A 152 -11.70 -17.78 -15.24
N VAL A 153 -10.52 -17.41 -14.75
CA VAL A 153 -9.77 -18.16 -13.73
C VAL A 153 -9.95 -17.45 -12.37
N PRO A 154 -10.43 -18.15 -11.32
CA PRO A 154 -10.47 -17.61 -9.97
C PRO A 154 -9.08 -17.73 -9.31
N ILE A 155 -8.66 -16.68 -8.62
CA ILE A 155 -7.38 -16.57 -7.91
C ILE A 155 -7.66 -16.11 -6.48
N VAL A 156 -7.11 -16.83 -5.51
CA VAL A 156 -7.03 -16.34 -4.13
C VAL A 156 -5.78 -15.45 -4.03
N ALA A 157 -5.99 -14.17 -3.77
CA ALA A 157 -4.93 -13.22 -3.44
C ALA A 157 -4.88 -13.00 -1.93
N SER A 158 -3.67 -13.03 -1.36
CA SER A 158 -3.43 -12.86 0.07
C SER A 158 -2.19 -12.03 0.36
N PHE A 159 -2.27 -11.19 1.40
CA PHE A 159 -1.15 -10.39 1.92
C PHE A 159 -1.45 -9.88 3.33
N SER A 160 -0.41 -9.58 4.10
CA SER A 160 -0.53 -9.02 5.46
C SER A 160 -0.36 -7.50 5.45
N SER A 161 -1.27 -6.77 6.09
CA SER A 161 -1.29 -5.30 6.10
C SER A 161 -1.44 -4.72 7.51
N PRO A 162 -0.52 -3.86 7.98
CA PRO A 162 -0.70 -3.11 9.24
C PRO A 162 -1.81 -2.06 9.12
N TRP A 163 -2.13 -1.59 7.91
CA TRP A 163 -3.19 -0.63 7.65
C TRP A 163 -4.57 -1.30 7.62
N PRO A 164 -5.64 -0.63 8.06
CA PRO A 164 -7.00 -1.14 7.97
C PRO A 164 -7.47 -1.25 6.52
N LEU A 165 -8.46 -2.11 6.27
CA LEU A 165 -9.12 -2.22 4.97
C LEU A 165 -9.90 -0.93 4.67
N ALA A 166 -9.70 -0.35 3.49
CA ALA A 166 -10.40 0.84 3.03
C ALA A 166 -11.75 0.43 2.40
N THR A 167 -12.84 0.98 2.91
CA THR A 167 -14.20 0.70 2.45
C THR A 167 -14.81 1.88 1.70
N GLY A 168 -15.78 1.59 0.82
CA GLY A 168 -16.49 2.57 0.00
C GLY A 168 -16.36 2.30 -1.50
N THR A 169 -17.27 2.88 -2.30
CA THR A 169 -17.47 2.56 -3.72
C THR A 169 -16.23 2.68 -4.59
N VAL A 170 -15.33 3.65 -4.31
CA VAL A 170 -14.11 3.90 -5.08
C VAL A 170 -12.95 2.92 -4.81
N TYR A 171 -13.07 2.06 -3.79
CA TYR A 171 -12.06 1.07 -3.42
C TYR A 171 -12.41 -0.32 -4.01
N ASP A 172 -11.41 -1.20 -4.12
CA ASP A 172 -11.60 -2.62 -4.44
C ASP A 172 -10.96 -3.47 -3.34
N VAL A 173 -9.70 -3.91 -3.51
CA VAL A 173 -8.89 -4.51 -2.44
C VAL A 173 -7.77 -3.55 -2.10
N GLU A 174 -8.01 -2.64 -1.14
CA GLU A 174 -7.04 -1.65 -0.66
C GLU A 174 -7.04 -1.61 0.87
N CYS A 175 -5.86 -1.63 1.48
CA CYS A 175 -5.66 -1.27 2.88
C CYS A 175 -4.88 0.04 2.97
N ARG A 176 -5.34 0.98 3.80
CA ARG A 176 -4.80 2.35 3.82
C ARG A 176 -5.01 3.02 5.18
N ASP A 177 -3.99 3.73 5.64
CA ASP A 177 -4.15 4.68 6.74
C ASP A 177 -4.73 6.00 6.21
N ALA A 178 -5.82 6.45 6.82
CA ALA A 178 -6.48 7.71 6.52
C ALA A 178 -5.64 8.94 6.91
N GLN A 179 -4.75 8.83 7.91
CA GLN A 179 -3.95 9.96 8.41
C GLN A 179 -2.68 10.20 7.58
N SER A 180 -1.84 9.18 7.37
CA SER A 180 -0.61 9.33 6.58
C SER A 180 -0.80 9.19 5.08
N GLY A 181 -1.89 8.54 4.64
CA GLY A 181 -2.07 8.15 3.23
C GLY A 181 -1.06 7.11 2.75
N ASP A 182 -0.38 6.40 3.67
CA ASP A 182 0.38 5.19 3.38
C ASP A 182 -0.60 3.99 3.26
N GLY A 183 -0.31 3.03 2.38
CA GLY A 183 -1.21 1.89 2.15
C GLY A 183 -0.77 0.94 1.02
N ALA A 184 -1.51 -0.15 0.83
CA ALA A 184 -1.29 -1.13 -0.22
C ALA A 184 -2.60 -1.58 -0.89
N PHE A 185 -2.60 -1.79 -2.22
CA PHE A 185 -3.77 -2.25 -2.97
C PHE A 185 -3.41 -3.31 -4.02
N LEU A 186 -4.37 -4.18 -4.35
CA LEU A 186 -4.26 -5.09 -5.49
C LEU A 186 -4.64 -4.41 -6.80
N ALA A 187 -3.96 -4.81 -7.86
CA ALA A 187 -4.31 -4.47 -9.24
C ALA A 187 -4.09 -5.68 -10.17
N VAL A 188 -4.80 -5.71 -11.29
CA VAL A 188 -4.66 -6.71 -12.34
C VAL A 188 -4.26 -5.99 -13.63
N SER A 189 -3.20 -6.46 -14.30
CA SER A 189 -2.74 -5.86 -15.55
C SER A 189 -3.71 -6.12 -16.71
N PRO A 190 -3.56 -5.40 -17.84
CA PRO A 190 -4.00 -5.90 -19.14
C PRO A 190 -3.42 -7.29 -19.47
N ASP A 191 -3.84 -7.87 -20.59
CA ASP A 191 -3.29 -9.10 -21.15
C ASP A 191 -1.76 -9.02 -21.34
N VAL A 192 -1.01 -10.02 -20.86
CA VAL A 192 0.45 -10.12 -20.98
C VAL A 192 0.89 -10.76 -22.31
N GLY A 193 -0.04 -11.30 -23.09
CA GLY A 193 0.18 -11.98 -24.36
C GLY A 193 0.87 -13.33 -24.21
N GLY A 194 0.54 -14.08 -23.15
CA GLY A 194 1.16 -15.38 -22.82
C GLY A 194 2.65 -15.34 -22.48
N LYS A 195 3.24 -14.16 -22.27
CA LYS A 195 4.68 -13.98 -22.01
C LYS A 195 5.07 -14.38 -20.58
N PRO A 196 6.23 -15.02 -20.38
CA PRO A 196 6.74 -15.27 -19.03
C PRO A 196 7.13 -13.95 -18.36
N LEU A 197 7.07 -13.93 -17.03
CA LEU A 197 7.23 -12.71 -16.22
C LEU A 197 8.60 -12.02 -16.36
N SER A 198 9.63 -12.75 -16.79
CA SER A 198 10.94 -12.22 -17.18
C SER A 198 10.88 -11.23 -18.35
N ASP A 199 10.03 -11.52 -19.34
CA ASP A 199 10.01 -10.88 -20.65
C ASP A 199 9.06 -9.68 -20.70
N ILE A 200 8.22 -9.54 -19.66
CA ILE A 200 7.32 -8.40 -19.49
C ILE A 200 8.14 -7.19 -19.02
N GLN A 201 8.28 -6.20 -19.90
CA GLN A 201 8.99 -4.95 -19.62
C GLN A 201 8.38 -4.20 -18.43
N ASP A 202 9.22 -3.52 -17.65
CA ASP A 202 8.80 -2.70 -16.51
C ASP A 202 7.80 -1.60 -16.90
N SER A 203 7.93 -1.11 -18.14
CA SER A 203 7.04 -0.12 -18.76
C SER A 203 5.58 -0.58 -18.87
N PHE A 204 5.32 -1.88 -18.91
CA PHE A 204 3.96 -2.46 -18.96
C PHE A 204 3.24 -2.27 -17.62
N PHE A 205 3.87 -2.70 -16.52
CA PHE A 205 3.33 -2.53 -15.16
C PHE A 205 3.16 -1.05 -14.81
N VAL A 206 4.13 -0.21 -15.19
CA VAL A 206 4.05 1.24 -15.00
C VAL A 206 2.87 1.85 -15.77
N LYS A 207 2.65 1.49 -17.04
CA LYS A 207 1.49 1.99 -17.82
C LYS A 207 0.16 1.54 -17.23
N ALA A 208 0.06 0.32 -16.70
CA ALA A 208 -1.16 -0.18 -16.06
C ALA A 208 -1.50 0.58 -14.76
N LEU A 209 -0.50 0.87 -13.91
CA LEU A 209 -0.72 1.45 -12.58
C LEU A 209 -0.80 2.99 -12.57
N PHE A 210 -0.08 3.65 -13.49
CA PHE A 210 0.05 5.11 -13.56
C PHE A 210 -0.53 5.70 -14.88
N GLY A 211 -1.32 4.91 -15.62
CA GLY A 211 -2.13 5.39 -16.74
C GLY A 211 -3.31 6.27 -16.29
N PRO A 212 -4.01 6.98 -17.20
CA PRO A 212 -5.01 7.98 -16.83
C PRO A 212 -6.17 7.48 -15.95
N THR A 213 -6.58 6.22 -16.06
CA THR A 213 -7.61 5.60 -15.21
C THR A 213 -7.06 4.86 -13.99
N GLY A 214 -5.74 4.71 -13.87
CA GLY A 214 -5.08 3.95 -12.81
C GLY A 214 -5.26 4.54 -11.40
N ARG A 215 -5.00 3.73 -10.37
CA ARG A 215 -5.34 4.07 -8.97
C ARG A 215 -4.76 5.38 -8.45
N PHE A 216 -3.55 5.74 -8.88
CA PHE A 216 -2.90 7.00 -8.49
C PHE A 216 -3.39 8.23 -9.27
N SER A 217 -4.16 8.03 -10.34
CA SER A 217 -4.61 9.08 -11.27
C SER A 217 -5.94 9.74 -10.90
N PHE A 218 -6.55 9.34 -9.78
CA PHE A 218 -7.87 9.81 -9.30
C PHE A 218 -8.02 11.34 -9.12
N TYR A 219 -6.91 12.07 -9.04
CA TYR A 219 -6.89 13.54 -8.99
C TYR A 219 -6.18 14.20 -10.17
N GLY A 220 -5.72 13.43 -11.15
CA GLY A 220 -4.81 13.84 -12.23
C GLY A 220 -3.69 12.82 -12.39
N GLN A 221 -3.22 12.61 -13.63
CA GLN A 221 -2.24 11.56 -13.92
C GLN A 221 -0.89 11.81 -13.19
N PRO A 222 -0.29 10.78 -12.57
CA PRO A 222 1.00 10.90 -11.92
C PRO A 222 2.12 11.35 -12.84
N THR A 223 2.94 12.26 -12.34
CA THR A 223 4.09 12.84 -13.03
C THR A 223 5.40 12.24 -12.54
N ASP A 224 6.48 12.53 -13.27
CA ASP A 224 7.86 12.27 -12.85
C ASP A 224 8.21 10.78 -12.54
N ILE A 225 7.45 9.85 -13.13
CA ILE A 225 7.49 8.41 -12.87
C ILE A 225 8.84 7.80 -13.31
N LYS A 226 9.60 7.28 -12.34
CA LYS A 226 10.95 6.74 -12.50
C LYS A 226 11.07 5.39 -11.78
N VAL A 227 11.39 4.33 -12.52
CA VAL A 227 11.75 3.01 -11.96
C VAL A 227 13.17 3.11 -11.40
N LYS A 228 13.35 2.79 -10.11
CA LYS A 228 14.64 2.82 -9.41
C LYS A 228 15.32 1.45 -9.35
N LYS A 229 14.53 0.40 -9.24
CA LYS A 229 14.99 -0.99 -9.17
C LYS A 229 13.95 -1.89 -9.81
N SER A 230 14.42 -2.88 -10.54
CA SER A 230 13.63 -4.02 -11.02
C SER A 230 14.43 -5.28 -10.73
N SER A 231 13.79 -6.31 -10.17
CA SER A 231 14.46 -7.55 -9.80
C SER A 231 13.47 -8.72 -9.76
N MET A 232 13.85 -9.85 -10.36
CA MET A 232 13.12 -11.11 -10.19
C MET A 232 13.40 -11.72 -8.81
N SER A 233 12.40 -12.41 -8.27
CA SER A 233 12.59 -13.37 -7.17
C SER A 233 13.42 -14.57 -7.67
N PRO A 234 14.23 -15.25 -6.82
CA PRO A 234 15.01 -16.43 -7.21
C PRO A 234 14.20 -17.53 -7.91
N ASP A 235 12.92 -17.67 -7.53
CA ASP A 235 11.96 -18.61 -8.11
C ASP A 235 11.46 -18.22 -9.52
N ASN A 236 11.78 -17.02 -10.01
CA ASN A 236 11.19 -16.35 -11.19
C ASN A 236 9.65 -16.15 -11.18
N LYS A 237 8.93 -16.65 -10.16
CA LYS A 237 7.47 -16.52 -9.97
C LYS A 237 6.99 -15.08 -9.68
N TYR A 238 7.87 -14.23 -9.17
CA TYR A 238 7.57 -12.86 -8.76
C TYR A 238 8.59 -11.88 -9.32
N LYS A 239 8.09 -10.70 -9.70
CA LYS A 239 8.91 -9.56 -10.16
C LYS A 239 8.65 -8.37 -9.25
N LEU A 240 9.73 -7.79 -8.73
CA LEU A 240 9.71 -6.70 -7.77
C LEU A 240 10.19 -5.41 -8.44
N LEU A 241 9.42 -4.32 -8.35
CA LEU A 241 9.77 -3.01 -8.89
C LEU A 241 9.65 -1.92 -7.81
N ASP A 242 10.71 -1.13 -7.63
CA ASP A 242 10.67 0.10 -6.82
C ASP A 242 10.51 1.31 -7.75
N VAL A 243 9.45 2.10 -7.55
CA VAL A 243 9.06 3.23 -8.42
C VAL A 243 8.88 4.50 -7.59
N THR A 244 9.37 5.62 -8.10
CA THR A 244 9.07 6.97 -7.56
C THR A 244 8.33 7.80 -8.58
N PHE A 245 7.37 8.59 -8.10
CA PHE A 245 6.41 9.34 -8.91
C PHE A 245 5.83 10.48 -8.07
N SER A 246 5.21 11.46 -8.71
CA SER A 246 4.49 12.56 -8.07
C SER A 246 2.97 12.36 -8.27
N THR A 247 2.18 12.65 -7.23
CA THR A 247 0.69 12.61 -7.30
C THR A 247 0.09 13.93 -6.89
N LEU A 248 -0.87 14.44 -7.67
CA LEU A 248 -1.60 15.66 -7.33
C LEU A 248 -2.51 15.43 -6.11
N SER A 249 -2.41 16.32 -5.12
CA SER A 249 -3.24 16.29 -3.90
C SER A 249 -4.41 17.28 -3.99
N GLN A 250 -5.64 16.78 -3.85
CA GLN A 250 -6.84 17.64 -3.84
C GLN A 250 -6.80 18.72 -2.75
N ALA A 251 -6.26 18.42 -1.57
CA ALA A 251 -6.29 19.32 -0.42
C ALA A 251 -5.26 20.47 -0.50
N THR A 252 -4.23 20.34 -1.35
CA THR A 252 -3.12 21.32 -1.44
C THR A 252 -2.88 21.83 -2.86
N GLN A 253 -3.56 21.25 -3.86
CA GLN A 253 -3.36 21.51 -5.29
C GLN A 253 -1.88 21.44 -5.73
N SER A 254 -1.11 20.59 -5.04
CA SER A 254 0.33 20.42 -5.23
C SER A 254 0.70 18.98 -5.51
N GLU A 255 1.81 18.77 -6.20
CA GLU A 255 2.39 17.45 -6.42
C GLU A 255 3.11 16.95 -5.17
N LEU A 256 2.66 15.81 -4.65
CA LEU A 256 3.31 15.13 -3.53
C LEU A 256 4.18 14.00 -4.06
N PRO A 257 5.51 14.00 -3.82
CA PRO A 257 6.38 12.90 -4.21
C PRO A 257 6.07 11.66 -3.38
N ARG A 258 5.78 10.55 -4.06
CA ARG A 258 5.51 9.22 -3.50
C ARG A 258 6.54 8.21 -3.95
N ILE A 259 6.64 7.14 -3.17
CA ILE A 259 7.45 5.96 -3.47
C ILE A 259 6.54 4.75 -3.32
N ALA A 260 6.56 3.86 -4.30
CA ALA A 260 5.86 2.59 -4.27
C ALA A 260 6.81 1.42 -4.52
N ARG A 261 6.50 0.30 -3.89
CA ARG A 261 7.02 -1.03 -4.24
C ARG A 261 5.88 -1.85 -4.82
N ILE A 262 6.13 -2.46 -5.95
CA ILE A 262 5.20 -3.31 -6.69
C ILE A 262 5.78 -4.72 -6.66
N ILE A 263 4.95 -5.72 -6.35
CA ILE A 263 5.23 -7.12 -6.63
C ILE A 263 4.19 -7.63 -7.63
N ALA A 264 4.67 -8.21 -8.73
CA ALA A 264 3.84 -8.78 -9.78
C ALA A 264 4.08 -10.30 -9.88
N THR A 265 3.03 -11.05 -10.24
CA THR A 265 3.07 -12.48 -10.57
C THR A 265 2.07 -12.77 -11.69
N VAL A 266 2.30 -13.81 -12.49
CA VAL A 266 1.31 -14.33 -13.46
C VAL A 266 0.93 -15.75 -12.99
N PRO A 267 -0.19 -15.92 -12.28
CA PRO A 267 -0.58 -17.23 -11.77
C PRO A 267 -0.98 -18.20 -12.89
N ASN A 268 -0.72 -19.49 -12.66
CA ASN A 268 -0.86 -20.54 -13.67
C ASN A 268 -2.21 -20.51 -14.41
N GLY A 269 -2.19 -20.47 -15.74
CA GLY A 269 -3.39 -20.47 -16.57
C GLY A 269 -4.06 -19.10 -16.75
N SER A 270 -3.54 -18.04 -16.13
CA SER A 270 -3.96 -16.66 -16.43
C SER A 270 -3.05 -16.00 -17.47
N ASP A 271 -3.64 -15.14 -18.30
CA ASP A 271 -2.93 -14.24 -19.21
C ASP A 271 -2.83 -12.80 -18.63
N GLN A 272 -3.07 -12.61 -17.33
CA GLN A 272 -2.97 -11.32 -16.65
C GLN A 272 -2.01 -11.41 -15.45
N ALA A 273 -1.22 -10.36 -15.22
CA ALA A 273 -0.40 -10.25 -14.04
C ALA A 273 -1.22 -9.69 -12.86
N VAL A 274 -1.21 -10.38 -11.73
CA VAL A 274 -1.73 -9.89 -10.46
C VAL A 274 -0.62 -9.15 -9.74
N MET A 275 -0.91 -7.93 -9.27
CA MET A 275 0.02 -7.03 -8.62
C MET A 275 -0.46 -6.66 -7.23
N LEU A 276 0.44 -6.60 -6.25
CA LEU A 276 0.25 -5.84 -5.01
C LEU A 276 1.15 -4.61 -5.04
N VAL A 277 0.58 -3.45 -4.73
CA VAL A 277 1.24 -2.13 -4.83
C VAL A 277 1.18 -1.44 -3.48
N GLY A 278 2.29 -1.46 -2.74
CA GLY A 278 2.44 -0.72 -1.47
C GLY A 278 3.10 0.63 -1.70
N SER A 279 2.54 1.72 -1.15
CA SER A 279 3.05 3.08 -1.37
C SER A 279 2.95 3.99 -0.15
N ALA A 280 3.91 4.92 -0.05
CA ALA A 280 3.97 5.96 0.96
C ALA A 280 4.41 7.29 0.33
N SER A 281 4.25 8.40 1.07
CA SER A 281 4.92 9.66 0.71
C SER A 281 6.44 9.54 0.89
N ALA A 282 7.23 10.26 0.08
CA ALA A 282 8.69 10.21 0.15
C ALA A 282 9.23 10.65 1.54
N THR A 283 8.50 11.51 2.25
CA THR A 283 8.79 11.92 3.63
C THR A 283 8.53 10.80 4.64
N ARG A 284 7.50 9.97 4.44
CA ARG A 284 7.18 8.80 5.28
C ARG A 284 8.08 7.60 4.98
N TRP A 285 8.46 7.40 3.73
CA TRP A 285 9.41 6.37 3.31
C TRP A 285 10.74 6.48 4.07
N LYS A 286 11.30 7.69 4.17
CA LYS A 286 12.52 7.97 4.97
C LYS A 286 12.33 7.82 6.49
N LYS A 287 11.09 7.67 6.98
CA LYS A 287 10.74 7.54 8.41
C LYS A 287 10.32 6.11 8.81
N GLY A 288 10.59 5.10 7.97
CA GLY A 288 10.33 3.69 8.29
C GLY A 288 9.11 3.06 7.60
N ALA A 289 8.35 3.82 6.79
CA ALA A 289 7.24 3.24 6.02
C ALA A 289 7.72 2.26 4.94
N ASP A 290 9.00 2.35 4.53
CA ASP A 290 9.69 1.40 3.66
C ASP A 290 9.67 -0.04 4.23
N LYS A 291 9.85 -0.19 5.54
CA LYS A 291 9.84 -1.50 6.22
C LYS A 291 8.44 -2.11 6.28
N ALA A 292 7.43 -1.29 6.55
CA ALA A 292 6.03 -1.73 6.56
C ALA A 292 5.60 -2.18 5.14
N ILE A 293 5.93 -1.37 4.12
CA ILE A 293 5.66 -1.70 2.72
C ILE A 293 6.43 -2.95 2.29
N ALA A 294 7.70 -3.10 2.67
CA ALA A 294 8.46 -4.32 2.41
C ALA A 294 7.78 -5.56 3.01
N SER A 295 7.43 -5.53 4.31
CA SER A 295 6.76 -6.66 4.98
C SER A 295 5.42 -7.03 4.33
N THR A 296 4.61 -6.04 3.94
CA THR A 296 3.35 -6.30 3.22
C THR A 296 3.61 -6.90 1.84
N ILE A 297 4.58 -6.39 1.09
CA ILE A 297 4.92 -6.88 -0.24
C ILE A 297 5.50 -8.30 -0.19
N ASP A 298 6.43 -8.58 0.73
CA ASP A 298 7.11 -9.88 0.83
C ASP A 298 6.15 -11.00 1.32
N SER A 299 5.04 -10.63 1.97
CA SER A 299 3.95 -11.53 2.35
C SER A 299 3.03 -11.94 1.19
N PHE A 300 3.02 -11.21 0.07
CA PHE A 300 2.04 -11.37 -1.01
C PHE A 300 2.09 -12.74 -1.68
N ARG A 301 0.95 -13.44 -1.74
CA ARG A 301 0.78 -14.65 -2.55
C ARG A 301 -0.51 -14.51 -3.38
N ALA A 302 -0.45 -14.90 -4.64
CA ALA A 302 -1.62 -15.07 -5.48
C ALA A 302 -1.54 -16.47 -6.10
N VAL A 303 -2.58 -17.28 -5.90
CA VAL A 303 -2.63 -18.69 -6.29
C VAL A 303 -3.99 -18.98 -6.93
N THR A 304 -4.02 -19.80 -7.97
CA THR A 304 -5.27 -20.31 -8.56
C THR A 304 -6.15 -20.94 -7.48
N ALA A 305 -7.40 -20.50 -7.36
CA ALA A 305 -8.32 -21.06 -6.40
C ALA A 305 -8.64 -22.54 -6.72
N PRO A 306 -8.94 -23.37 -5.71
CA PRO A 306 -9.41 -24.74 -5.95
C PRO A 306 -10.65 -24.75 -6.86
N GLN A 307 -10.70 -25.70 -7.81
CA GLN A 307 -11.84 -25.83 -8.71
C GLN A 307 -13.08 -26.38 -7.97
N THR A 308 -13.87 -25.47 -7.39
CA THR A 308 -15.20 -25.76 -6.88
C THR A 308 -16.19 -25.91 -8.04
N GLY A 309 -17.09 -26.90 -8.01
CA GLY A 309 -18.18 -27.06 -8.99
C GLY A 309 -19.27 -25.97 -8.98
N LEU A 310 -19.02 -24.84 -8.32
CA LEU A 310 -19.90 -23.68 -8.27
C LEU A 310 -19.68 -22.80 -9.50
N LYS A 311 -20.76 -22.33 -10.14
CA LYS A 311 -20.68 -21.46 -11.32
C LYS A 311 -19.89 -20.19 -10.98
N ILE A 312 -18.72 -20.03 -11.61
CA ILE A 312 -17.90 -18.81 -11.51
C ILE A 312 -18.69 -17.65 -12.14
N ARG A 313 -18.79 -16.54 -11.39
CA ARG A 313 -19.46 -15.30 -11.80
C ARG A 313 -18.74 -14.13 -11.13
N ALA A 314 -18.70 -12.99 -11.81
CA ALA A 314 -18.25 -11.73 -11.22
C ALA A 314 -19.29 -11.20 -10.24
N GLN A 315 -18.85 -10.63 -9.12
CA GLN A 315 -19.72 -9.87 -8.24
C GLN A 315 -20.24 -8.63 -8.99
N GLU A 316 -21.56 -8.50 -9.09
CA GLU A 316 -22.18 -7.28 -9.60
C GLU A 316 -21.92 -6.13 -8.61
N LYS A 317 -21.15 -5.14 -9.05
CA LYS A 317 -20.90 -3.91 -8.28
C LYS A 317 -22.06 -2.95 -8.58
N THR A 318 -22.98 -2.80 -7.63
CA THR A 318 -24.01 -1.74 -7.70
C THR A 318 -23.33 -0.38 -7.67
N TYR A 319 -23.70 0.51 -8.59
CA TYR A 319 -23.15 1.86 -8.76
C TYR A 319 -24.16 2.92 -8.31
#